data_AF-A0AA35NJT0-F1
#
_entry.id   AF-A0AA35NJT0-F1
#
_cell.length_a   1.000
_cell.length_b   1.000
_cell.length_c   1.000
_cell.angle_alpha   90.00
_cell.angle_beta   90.00
_cell.angle_gamma   90.00
#
_symmetry.space_group_name_H-M   'P 1'
#
loop_
_entity.id
_entity.type
_entity.pdbx_description
1 polymer ?
#
loop_
_entity_poly.entity_id
_entity_poly.type
_entity_poly.pdbx_seq_one_letter_code
_entity_poly.pdbx_strand_id
1 'polypeptide(L)'
;MSTLAEVYRIIENAEQKCRKGDFANARVKYQEAIEVLGPQNGNLYRNELSPDVSQAIDLLKQDITVKIQELELLIEKQSPEENSIGMVKNNMLIGTVILNNKASINGVGNTRNWDNSVYQDTLNPINDPVLISILNRLQSNLNNDIQLKVEGEKIPKNSEMKINLRLEQFMKELVLYEEKKFKEYGIKIDQVTKENKKLSNEIGRLRERWDSLVESAKQRRDKQQN
;
A
#
# COMPACT_ATOMS: atom_id res chain seq x y z
N MET A 1 32.97 -18.50 -0.82
CA MET A 1 32.24 -17.52 -1.65
C MET A 1 30.79 -17.96 -1.88
N SER A 2 29.97 -18.17 -0.84
CA SER A 2 28.58 -18.62 -1.03
C SER A 2 27.56 -18.00 -0.05
N THR A 3 27.89 -16.90 0.62
CA THR A 3 27.01 -16.32 1.66
C THR A 3 25.92 -15.44 1.06
N LEU A 4 26.26 -14.51 0.16
CA LEU A 4 25.28 -13.57 -0.40
C LEU A 4 24.27 -14.21 -1.37
N ALA A 5 24.72 -15.18 -2.19
CA ALA A 5 23.83 -15.92 -3.08
C ALA A 5 22.79 -16.74 -2.30
N GLU A 6 23.19 -17.28 -1.15
CA GLU A 6 22.27 -18.01 -0.26
C GLU A 6 21.26 -17.06 0.41
N VAL A 7 21.69 -15.85 0.79
CA VAL A 7 20.79 -14.80 1.30
C VAL A 7 19.72 -14.43 0.27
N TYR A 8 20.10 -14.20 -0.99
CA TYR A 8 19.12 -13.89 -2.04
C TYR A 8 18.14 -15.05 -2.29
N ARG A 9 18.61 -16.30 -2.20
CA ARG A 9 17.75 -17.49 -2.32
C ARG A 9 16.75 -17.57 -1.16
N ILE A 10 17.16 -17.22 0.06
CA ILE A 10 16.29 -17.17 1.24
C ILE A 10 15.26 -16.04 1.09
N ILE A 11 15.66 -14.87 0.58
CA ILE A 11 14.76 -13.74 0.30
C ILE A 11 13.72 -14.12 -0.76
N GLU A 12 14.12 -14.74 -1.87
CA GLU A 12 13.20 -15.18 -2.91
C GLU A 12 12.17 -16.19 -2.37
N ASN A 13 12.61 -17.11 -1.49
CA ASN A 13 11.72 -18.03 -0.80
C ASN A 13 10.74 -17.31 0.13
N ALA A 14 11.20 -16.29 0.86
CA ALA A 14 10.36 -15.46 1.72
C ALA A 14 9.31 -14.69 0.91
N GLU A 15 9.68 -14.10 -0.23
CA GLU A 15 8.76 -13.42 -1.14
C GLU A 15 7.69 -14.36 -1.70
N GLN A 16 8.09 -15.59 -2.06
CA GLN A 16 7.13 -16.59 -2.55
C GLN A 16 6.10 -16.97 -1.48
N LYS A 17 6.51 -16.99 -0.20
CA LYS A 17 5.60 -17.20 0.94
C LYS A 17 4.68 -16.00 1.19
N CYS A 18 5.20 -14.77 1.05
CA CYS A 18 4.37 -13.56 1.07
C CYS A 18 3.29 -13.59 -0.01
N ARG A 19 3.63 -14.02 -1.24
CA ARG A 19 2.65 -14.16 -2.34
C ARG A 19 1.56 -15.21 -2.07
N LYS A 20 1.86 -16.21 -1.25
CA LYS A 20 0.91 -17.25 -0.82
C LYS A 20 0.09 -16.84 0.40
N GLY A 21 0.29 -15.64 0.96
CA GLY A 21 -0.39 -15.16 2.16
C GLY A 21 0.12 -15.77 3.47
N ASP A 22 1.24 -16.49 3.43
CA ASP A 22 1.82 -17.16 4.59
C ASP A 22 2.87 -16.25 5.25
N PHE A 23 2.38 -15.22 5.94
CA PHE A 23 3.22 -14.18 6.53
C PHE A 23 4.06 -14.68 7.71
N ALA A 24 3.56 -15.67 8.46
CA ALA A 24 4.29 -16.28 9.57
C ALA A 24 5.57 -16.99 9.08
N ASN A 25 5.45 -17.83 8.04
CA ASN A 25 6.61 -18.51 7.49
C ASN A 25 7.50 -17.60 6.63
N ALA A 26 6.96 -16.51 6.07
CA ALA A 26 7.76 -15.47 5.43
C ALA A 26 8.65 -14.73 6.45
N ARG A 27 8.09 -14.37 7.62
CA ARG A 27 8.84 -13.71 8.70
C ARG A 27 10.03 -14.54 9.15
N VAL A 28 9.83 -15.85 9.39
CA VAL A 28 10.90 -16.77 9.79
C VAL A 28 12.01 -16.81 8.74
N LYS A 29 11.66 -16.76 7.45
CA LYS A 29 12.65 -16.74 6.36
C LYS A 29 13.42 -15.42 6.26
N TYR A 30 12.78 -14.29 6.51
CA TYR A 30 13.51 -13.02 6.60
C TYR A 30 14.41 -12.94 7.84
N GLN A 31 14.00 -13.54 8.97
CA GLN A 31 14.86 -13.67 10.16
C GLN A 31 16.09 -14.55 9.88
N GLU A 32 15.90 -15.68 9.18
CA GLU A 32 16.99 -16.55 8.71
C GLU A 32 17.95 -15.79 7.77
N ALA A 33 17.44 -14.93 6.89
CA ALA A 33 18.28 -14.09 6.02
C ALA A 33 19.15 -13.10 6.83
N ILE A 34 18.63 -12.51 7.90
CA ILE A 34 19.41 -11.63 8.80
C ILE A 34 20.48 -12.41 9.56
N GLU A 35 20.17 -13.63 10.04
CA GLU A 35 21.14 -14.47 10.74
C GLU A 35 22.30 -14.90 9.83
N VAL A 36 22.01 -15.21 8.55
CA VAL A 36 23.01 -15.54 7.54
C VAL A 36 23.81 -14.31 7.10
N LEU A 37 23.19 -13.12 7.08
CA LEU A 37 23.86 -11.82 6.96
C LEU A 37 24.59 -11.38 8.24
N GLY A 38 24.37 -12.11 9.34
CA GLY A 38 24.98 -11.99 10.66
C GLY A 38 26.44 -12.46 10.66
N PRO A 39 27.00 -12.95 11.78
CA PRO A 39 28.44 -12.89 12.10
C PRO A 39 29.41 -13.68 11.18
N GLN A 40 28.96 -14.22 10.04
CA GLN A 40 29.86 -14.63 8.96
C GLN A 40 30.59 -13.44 8.31
N ASN A 41 30.14 -12.21 8.52
CA ASN A 41 30.92 -11.01 8.18
C ASN A 41 32.18 -10.87 9.05
N GLY A 42 32.25 -11.50 10.22
CA GLY A 42 33.47 -11.58 11.06
C GLY A 42 34.67 -12.19 10.32
N ASN A 43 34.43 -13.12 9.39
CA ASN A 43 35.45 -13.72 8.54
C ASN A 43 35.67 -12.98 7.22
N LEU A 44 34.79 -12.03 6.87
CA LEU A 44 34.92 -11.16 5.70
C LEU A 44 35.69 -9.87 6.01
N TYR A 45 35.73 -9.41 7.27
CA TYR A 45 36.63 -8.31 7.68
C TYR A 45 38.13 -8.62 7.51
N ARG A 46 38.49 -9.87 7.17
CA ARG A 46 39.87 -10.26 6.86
C ARG A 46 40.29 -9.95 5.42
N ASN A 47 39.33 -9.74 4.52
CA ASN A 47 39.58 -9.33 3.13
C ASN A 47 38.79 -8.05 2.89
N GLU A 48 39.50 -6.93 2.73
CA GLU A 48 38.98 -5.58 2.47
C GLU A 48 37.79 -5.59 1.49
N LEU A 49 36.57 -5.68 2.03
CA LEU A 49 35.37 -5.41 1.27
C LEU A 49 35.35 -3.93 0.95
N SER A 50 35.16 -3.58 -0.31
CA SER A 50 34.97 -2.20 -0.73
C SER A 50 33.90 -1.53 0.16
N PRO A 51 34.12 -0.28 0.61
CA PRO A 51 33.15 0.44 1.44
C PRO A 51 31.74 0.43 0.84
N ASP A 52 31.62 0.45 -0.49
CA ASP A 52 30.34 0.38 -1.21
C ASP A 52 29.61 -0.95 -1.00
N VAL A 53 30.34 -2.07 -0.90
CA VAL A 53 29.75 -3.39 -0.70
C VAL A 53 29.31 -3.56 0.76
N SER A 54 30.08 -3.00 1.70
CA SER A 54 29.69 -2.95 3.12
C SER A 54 28.42 -2.11 3.30
N GLN A 55 28.37 -0.94 2.66
CA GLN A 55 27.18 -0.08 2.66
C GLN A 55 25.97 -0.76 2.02
N ALA A 56 26.14 -1.47 0.91
CA ALA A 56 25.04 -2.22 0.26
C ALA A 56 24.51 -3.36 1.16
N ILE A 57 25.38 -4.04 1.90
CA ILE A 57 24.98 -5.08 2.87
C ILE A 57 24.20 -4.45 4.04
N ASP A 58 24.62 -3.28 4.53
CA ASP A 58 23.92 -2.58 5.60
C ASP A 58 22.54 -2.09 5.15
N LEU A 59 22.43 -1.56 3.93
CA LEU A 59 21.15 -1.19 3.31
C LEU A 59 20.23 -2.41 3.15
N LEU A 60 20.77 -3.55 2.73
CA LEU A 60 19.99 -4.79 2.60
C LEU A 60 19.49 -5.28 3.97
N LYS A 61 20.30 -5.19 5.02
CA LYS A 61 19.88 -5.51 6.40
C LYS A 61 18.76 -4.60 6.86
N GLN A 62 18.87 -3.31 6.58
CA GLN A 62 17.84 -2.34 6.92
C GLN A 62 16.52 -2.66 6.20
N ASP A 63 16.59 -2.95 4.90
CA ASP A 63 15.41 -3.32 4.08
C ASP A 63 14.72 -4.59 4.60
N ILE A 64 15.48 -5.64 4.90
CA ILE A 64 14.93 -6.89 5.46
C ILE A 64 14.32 -6.66 6.85
N THR A 65 14.93 -5.80 7.68
CA THR A 65 14.42 -5.48 9.02
C THR A 65 13.09 -4.74 8.95
N VAL A 66 12.97 -3.75 8.05
CA VAL A 66 11.71 -3.07 7.78
C VAL A 66 10.66 -4.08 7.30
N LYS A 67 11.05 -5.02 6.43
CA LYS A 67 10.12 -6.04 5.92
C LYS A 67 9.59 -6.98 7.01
N ILE A 68 10.42 -7.33 7.98
CA ILE A 68 10.00 -8.13 9.14
C ILE A 68 8.97 -7.36 9.98
N GLN A 69 9.20 -6.07 10.25
CA GLN A 69 8.26 -5.24 11.01
C GLN A 69 6.91 -5.11 10.30
N GLU A 70 6.90 -4.94 8.97
CA GLU A 70 5.68 -4.96 8.18
C GLU A 70 4.91 -6.29 8.30
N LEU A 71 5.63 -7.41 8.24
CA LEU A 71 5.03 -8.75 8.36
C LEU A 71 4.48 -9.00 9.77
N GLU A 72 5.14 -8.51 10.82
CA GLU A 72 4.65 -8.59 12.19
C GLU A 72 3.31 -7.86 12.35
N LEU A 73 3.19 -6.65 11.80
CA LEU A 73 1.93 -5.90 11.78
C LEU A 73 0.82 -6.62 11.00
N LEU A 74 1.16 -7.30 9.90
CA LEU A 74 0.19 -8.07 9.12
C LEU A 74 -0.27 -9.35 9.83
N ILE A 75 0.63 -10.02 10.57
CA ILE A 75 0.31 -11.19 11.39
C ILE A 75 -0.58 -10.79 12.57
N GLU A 76 -0.26 -9.69 13.25
CA GLU A 76 -1.05 -9.17 14.38
C GLU A 76 -2.49 -8.88 13.96
N LYS A 77 -2.68 -8.28 12.77
CA LYS A 77 -4.01 -8.01 12.17
C LYS A 77 -4.76 -9.25 11.67
N GLN A 78 -4.06 -10.35 11.38
CA GLN A 78 -4.69 -11.62 10.97
C GLN A 78 -5.06 -12.53 12.14
N SER A 79 -4.57 -12.24 13.36
CA SER A 79 -5.00 -12.98 14.54
C SER A 79 -6.48 -12.67 14.84
N PRO A 80 -7.36 -13.67 14.99
CA PRO A 80 -8.74 -13.43 15.34
C PRO A 80 -8.80 -13.07 16.83
N GLU A 81 -8.67 -11.78 17.15
CA GLU A 81 -9.11 -11.27 18.45
C GLU A 81 -10.64 -11.28 18.48
N GLU A 82 -11.18 -12.36 19.03
CA GLU A 82 -12.49 -12.40 19.63
C GLU A 82 -12.61 -11.32 20.71
N ASN A 83 -13.70 -10.55 20.64
CA ASN A 83 -14.32 -9.83 21.76
C ASN A 83 -13.51 -8.73 22.47
N SER A 84 -13.50 -7.54 21.87
CA SER A 84 -13.74 -6.31 22.66
C SER A 84 -14.31 -5.18 21.83
N ILE A 85 -15.61 -4.93 21.99
CA ILE A 85 -16.24 -3.64 21.72
C ILE A 85 -15.64 -2.65 22.72
N GLY A 86 -14.70 -1.82 22.28
CA GLY A 86 -14.13 -0.79 23.15
C GLY A 86 -12.86 -0.16 22.60
N MET A 87 -12.98 1.09 22.13
CA MET A 87 -11.89 2.01 21.77
C MET A 87 -11.01 1.57 20.60
N VAL A 88 -11.41 2.03 19.41
CA VAL A 88 -10.53 2.16 18.25
C VAL A 88 -9.36 3.05 18.64
N LYS A 89 -8.22 2.44 18.98
CA LYS A 89 -6.93 3.12 18.95
C LYS A 89 -6.58 3.29 17.47
N ASN A 90 -6.83 4.49 16.94
CA ASN A 90 -6.36 4.91 15.62
C ASN A 90 -4.81 4.94 15.63
N ASN A 91 -4.19 3.77 15.42
CA ASN A 91 -2.78 3.69 15.08
C ASN A 91 -2.67 3.92 13.57
N MET A 92 -2.23 5.13 13.22
CA MET A 92 -1.93 5.57 11.87
C MET A 92 -1.17 4.53 11.05
N LEU A 93 -1.72 4.24 9.87
CA LEU A 93 -1.01 3.60 8.78
C LEU A 93 -0.12 4.65 8.09
N ILE A 94 1.11 4.85 8.59
CA ILE A 94 2.15 5.50 7.77
C ILE A 94 2.58 4.48 6.72
N GLY A 95 1.81 4.38 5.63
CA GLY A 95 2.23 3.68 4.43
C GLY A 95 3.42 4.43 3.83
N THR A 96 4.57 3.77 3.77
CA THR A 96 5.79 4.25 3.14
C THR A 96 5.50 4.58 1.67
N VAL A 97 5.24 5.84 1.36
CA VAL A 97 5.11 6.31 -0.02
C VAL A 97 6.52 6.33 -0.60
N ILE A 98 6.92 5.25 -1.26
CA ILE A 98 8.14 5.25 -2.08
C ILE A 98 7.87 6.21 -3.24
N LEU A 99 8.41 7.42 -3.14
CA LEU A 99 8.44 8.44 -4.20
C LEU A 99 9.37 7.96 -5.33
N ASN A 100 8.91 7.02 -6.15
CA ASN A 100 9.65 6.65 -7.36
C ASN A 100 9.21 7.57 -8.51
N ASN A 101 9.98 8.64 -8.71
CA ASN A 101 9.80 9.57 -9.82
C ASN A 101 10.37 8.96 -11.11
N LYS A 102 9.58 8.11 -11.78
CA LYS A 102 9.78 7.77 -13.19
C LYS A 102 8.44 7.80 -13.91
N ALA A 103 8.12 8.97 -14.46
CA ALA A 103 7.09 9.10 -15.48
C ALA A 103 7.48 8.22 -16.68
N SER A 104 6.68 7.19 -16.97
CA SER A 104 6.81 6.44 -18.22
C SER A 104 5.91 7.06 -19.28
N ILE A 105 6.58 7.58 -20.30
CA ILE A 105 6.03 8.16 -21.52
C ILE A 105 5.46 7.04 -22.41
N ASN A 106 4.25 7.27 -22.93
CA ASN A 106 3.59 6.69 -24.11
C ASN A 106 3.32 5.18 -24.18
N GLY A 107 2.03 4.86 -24.31
CA GLY A 107 1.54 3.58 -24.82
C GLY A 107 0.06 3.64 -25.18
N VAL A 108 -0.26 4.16 -26.37
CA VAL A 108 -1.61 4.08 -26.96
C VAL A 108 -1.85 2.62 -27.35
N GLY A 109 -2.57 1.90 -26.51
CA GLY A 109 -3.08 0.56 -26.80
C GLY A 109 -4.54 0.50 -26.37
N ASN A 110 -5.42 0.00 -27.25
CA ASN A 110 -6.84 -0.21 -26.98
C ASN A 110 -7.02 -1.02 -25.69
N THR A 111 -7.32 -0.32 -24.61
CA THR A 111 -7.49 -0.91 -23.29
C THR A 111 -8.92 -0.64 -22.82
N ARG A 112 -9.49 -1.63 -22.13
CA ARG A 112 -10.87 -1.62 -21.64
C ARG A 112 -11.06 -0.40 -20.74
N ASN A 113 -12.25 0.21 -20.71
CA ASN A 113 -12.57 1.49 -20.02
C ASN A 113 -12.04 1.68 -18.57
N TRP A 114 -11.58 0.63 -17.88
CA TRP A 114 -10.89 0.71 -16.58
C TRP A 114 -9.40 1.12 -16.67
N ASP A 115 -8.78 1.07 -17.85
CA ASP A 115 -7.42 1.57 -18.15
C ASP A 115 -7.42 3.05 -18.59
N ASN A 116 -8.56 3.72 -18.56
CA ASN A 116 -8.60 5.16 -18.83
C ASN A 116 -7.85 5.91 -17.72
N SER A 117 -6.74 6.55 -18.09
CA SER A 117 -5.90 7.37 -17.19
C SER A 117 -6.70 8.43 -16.42
N VAL A 118 -7.80 8.91 -17.00
CA VAL A 118 -8.71 9.90 -16.40
C VAL A 118 -9.34 9.39 -15.10
N TYR A 119 -9.64 8.08 -14.99
CA TYR A 119 -10.17 7.50 -13.75
C TYR A 119 -9.05 7.15 -12.76
N GLN A 120 -7.85 6.81 -13.25
CA GLN A 120 -6.70 6.56 -12.39
C GLN A 120 -6.14 7.83 -11.73
N ASP A 121 -6.19 8.97 -12.40
CA ASP A 121 -5.73 10.25 -11.84
C ASP A 121 -6.53 10.67 -10.60
N THR A 122 -7.80 10.28 -10.51
CA THR A 122 -8.64 10.57 -9.32
C THR A 122 -8.41 9.63 -8.14
N LEU A 123 -7.73 8.51 -8.37
CA LEU A 123 -7.41 7.50 -7.36
C LEU A 123 -5.95 7.56 -6.91
N ASN A 124 -5.11 8.30 -7.62
CA ASN A 124 -3.71 8.46 -7.28
C ASN A 124 -3.56 9.48 -6.12
N PRO A 125 -3.14 9.05 -4.91
CA PRO A 125 -2.99 9.97 -3.76
C PRO A 125 -2.04 11.13 -4.06
N ILE A 126 -1.11 10.92 -4.99
CA ILE A 126 -0.07 11.87 -5.39
C ILE A 126 -0.66 13.10 -6.12
N ASN A 127 -1.83 12.97 -6.75
CA ASN A 127 -2.50 14.06 -7.46
C ASN A 127 -3.60 14.73 -6.62
N ASP A 128 -3.78 14.33 -5.36
CA ASP A 128 -4.82 14.88 -4.50
C ASP A 128 -4.45 16.28 -3.99
N PRO A 129 -5.18 17.35 -4.37
CA PRO A 129 -4.85 18.71 -3.96
C PRO A 129 -4.88 18.92 -2.44
N VAL A 130 -5.68 18.14 -1.71
CA VAL A 130 -5.74 18.22 -0.25
C VAL A 130 -4.49 17.61 0.37
N LEU A 131 -4.08 16.42 -0.08
CA LEU A 131 -2.86 15.78 0.41
C LEU A 131 -1.61 16.60 0.04
N ILE A 132 -1.55 17.11 -1.20
CA ILE A 132 -0.50 18.01 -1.66
C ILE A 132 -0.43 19.25 -0.77
N SER A 133 -1.57 19.84 -0.39
CA SER A 133 -1.59 21.01 0.49
C SER A 133 -1.05 20.71 1.89
N ILE A 134 -1.39 19.54 2.45
CA ILE A 134 -0.93 19.11 3.78
C ILE A 134 0.59 18.86 3.75
N LEU A 135 1.08 18.18 2.71
CA LEU A 135 2.51 17.92 2.50
C LEU A 135 3.31 19.21 2.27
N ASN A 136 2.83 20.10 1.40
CA ASN A 136 3.48 21.39 1.13
C ASN A 136 3.55 22.25 2.39
N ARG A 137 2.52 22.20 3.26
CA ARG A 137 2.54 22.94 4.52
C ARG A 137 3.54 22.36 5.50
N LEU A 138 3.64 21.03 5.60
CA LEU A 138 4.69 20.39 6.39
C LEU A 138 6.09 20.76 5.87
N GLN A 139 6.30 20.69 4.55
CA GLN A 139 7.57 21.01 3.91
C GLN A 139 7.96 22.48 4.14
N SER A 140 7.03 23.42 3.94
CA SER A 140 7.26 24.84 4.19
C SER A 140 7.61 25.09 5.66
N ASN A 141 6.89 24.45 6.58
CA ASN A 141 7.15 24.56 8.01
C ASN A 141 8.56 24.04 8.36
N LEU A 142 8.92 22.83 7.93
CA LEU A 142 10.24 22.26 8.21
C LEU A 142 11.37 23.09 7.58
N ASN A 143 11.19 23.58 6.35
CA ASN A 143 12.18 24.43 5.68
C ASN A 143 12.39 25.76 6.40
N ASN A 144 11.33 26.40 6.91
CA ASN A 144 11.43 27.64 7.68
C ASN A 144 12.24 27.42 8.98
N ASP A 145 12.08 26.27 9.64
CA ASP A 145 12.83 25.95 10.86
C ASP A 145 14.30 25.57 10.58
N ILE A 146 14.60 25.05 9.37
CA ILE A 146 15.97 24.76 8.91
C ILE A 146 16.69 26.05 8.49
N GLN A 147 16.01 26.97 7.80
CA GLN A 147 16.61 28.26 7.40
C GLN A 147 17.02 29.10 8.62
N LEU A 148 16.23 29.11 9.70
CA LEU A 148 16.58 29.75 10.97
C LEU A 148 17.84 29.17 11.65
N LYS A 149 18.24 27.92 11.33
CA LYS A 149 19.48 27.31 11.86
C LYS A 149 20.73 27.72 11.09
N VAL A 150 20.59 28.21 9.85
CA VAL A 150 21.72 28.56 8.98
C VAL A 150 22.22 29.99 9.26
N GLU A 151 21.36 30.88 9.78
CA GLU A 151 21.69 32.28 10.08
C GLU A 151 22.46 32.52 11.40
N GLY A 152 22.98 31.46 12.05
CA GLY A 152 23.93 31.58 13.15
C GLY A 152 23.33 31.93 14.52
N GLU A 153 22.01 31.93 14.68
CA GLU A 153 21.38 32.06 16.00
C GLU A 153 21.46 30.75 16.79
N LYS A 154 21.84 30.87 18.07
CA LYS A 154 21.94 29.75 19.03
C LYS A 154 20.66 28.91 18.96
N ILE A 155 20.83 27.60 18.77
CA ILE A 155 19.75 26.61 18.76
C ILE A 155 18.80 26.92 19.93
N PRO A 156 17.56 27.39 19.67
CA PRO A 156 16.63 27.60 20.76
C PRO A 156 16.35 26.23 21.34
N LYS A 157 16.51 26.09 22.68
CA LYS A 157 16.22 24.88 23.47
C LYS A 157 14.80 24.31 23.27
N ASN A 158 13.96 25.01 22.51
CA ASN A 158 12.56 24.71 22.23
C ASN A 158 12.30 24.31 20.74
N SER A 159 13.34 24.09 19.94
CA SER A 159 13.21 23.72 18.51
C SER A 159 12.60 22.33 18.30
N GLU A 160 12.98 21.36 19.13
CA GLU A 160 12.43 20.01 19.10
C GLU A 160 10.93 19.99 19.45
N MET A 161 10.52 20.75 20.47
CA MET A 161 9.10 20.89 20.84
C MET A 161 8.27 21.55 19.72
N LYS A 162 8.84 22.53 18.99
CA LYS A 162 8.18 23.17 17.84
C LYS A 162 8.02 22.19 16.66
N ILE A 163 9.04 21.38 16.39
CA ILE A 163 9.00 20.34 15.35
C ILE A 163 7.95 19.28 15.72
N ASN A 164 7.95 18.81 16.98
CA ASN A 164 6.98 17.84 17.46
C ASN A 164 5.54 18.37 17.38
N LEU A 165 5.30 19.64 17.73
CA LEU A 165 3.98 20.27 17.60
C LEU A 165 3.52 20.34 16.13
N ARG A 166 4.44 20.62 15.20
CA ARG A 166 4.14 20.68 13.76
C ARG A 166 3.89 19.29 13.17
N LEU A 167 4.62 18.28 13.61
CA LEU A 167 4.36 16.89 13.27
C LEU A 167 3.01 16.44 13.84
N GLU A 168 2.69 16.78 15.08
CA GLU A 168 1.39 16.45 15.68
C GLU A 168 0.23 17.10 14.90
N GLN A 169 0.40 18.35 14.46
CA GLN A 169 -0.59 19.02 13.61
C GLN A 169 -0.73 18.37 12.23
N PHE A 170 0.38 18.00 11.59
CA PHE A 170 0.36 17.25 10.34
C PHE A 170 -0.37 15.92 10.50
N MET A 171 -0.09 15.21 11.59
CA MET A 171 -0.71 13.93 11.88
C MET A 171 -2.24 14.09 12.02
N LYS A 172 -2.71 15.08 12.79
CA LYS A 172 -4.16 15.34 12.92
C LYS A 172 -4.84 15.59 11.57
N GLU A 173 -4.19 16.32 10.68
CA GLU A 173 -4.76 16.61 9.36
C GLU A 173 -4.73 15.44 8.42
N LEU A 174 -3.71 14.58 8.52
CA LEU A 174 -3.65 13.34 7.79
C LEU A 174 -4.77 12.39 8.21
N VAL A 175 -5.10 12.31 9.50
CA VAL A 175 -6.26 11.53 9.98
C VAL A 175 -7.56 12.05 9.36
N LEU A 176 -7.79 13.36 9.39
CA LEU A 176 -9.00 13.94 8.80
C LEU A 176 -9.09 13.69 7.29
N TYR A 177 -7.95 13.73 6.60
CA TYR A 177 -7.86 13.38 5.19
C TYR A 177 -8.25 11.91 4.95
N GLU A 178 -7.70 10.98 5.73
CA GLU A 178 -8.00 9.56 5.64
C GLU A 178 -9.48 9.28 5.92
N GLU A 179 -10.04 9.83 6.99
CA GLU A 179 -11.46 9.68 7.34
C GLU A 179 -12.37 10.18 6.20
N LYS A 180 -12.04 11.33 5.62
CA LYS A 180 -12.73 11.86 4.46
C LYS A 180 -12.65 10.90 3.27
N LYS A 181 -11.48 10.33 3.00
CA LYS A 181 -11.30 9.34 1.92
C LYS A 181 -12.05 8.06 2.16
N PHE A 182 -12.03 7.50 3.37
CA PHE A 182 -12.83 6.34 3.71
C PHE A 182 -14.32 6.58 3.44
N LYS A 183 -14.82 7.77 3.80
CA LYS A 183 -16.21 8.14 3.52
C LYS A 183 -16.49 8.28 2.01
N GLU A 184 -15.62 8.93 1.25
CA GLU A 184 -15.75 9.05 -0.21
C GLU A 184 -15.78 7.68 -0.90
N TYR A 185 -14.85 6.79 -0.52
CA TYR A 185 -14.80 5.43 -1.05
C TYR A 185 -16.03 4.61 -0.65
N GLY A 186 -16.48 4.70 0.60
CA GLY A 186 -17.70 4.04 1.06
C GLY A 186 -18.93 4.44 0.23
N ILE A 187 -19.13 5.75 0.02
CA ILE A 187 -20.21 6.26 -0.82
C ILE A 187 -20.10 5.74 -2.26
N LYS A 188 -18.87 5.71 -2.82
CA LYS A 188 -18.66 5.23 -4.19
C LYS A 188 -18.97 3.74 -4.32
N ILE A 189 -18.55 2.92 -3.35
CA ILE A 189 -18.85 1.49 -3.30
C ILE A 189 -20.36 1.26 -3.22
N ASP A 190 -21.06 2.00 -2.35
CA ASP A 190 -22.52 1.89 -2.22
C ASP A 190 -23.24 2.24 -3.52
N GLN A 191 -22.78 3.31 -4.18
CA GLN A 191 -23.34 3.74 -5.46
C GLN A 191 -23.15 2.68 -6.55
N VAL A 192 -21.93 2.16 -6.70
CA VAL A 192 -21.62 1.11 -7.68
C VAL A 192 -22.39 -0.16 -7.37
N THR A 193 -22.56 -0.52 -6.09
CA THR A 193 -23.33 -1.69 -5.67
C THR A 193 -24.81 -1.55 -6.01
N LYS A 194 -25.40 -0.38 -5.80
CA LYS A 194 -26.79 -0.08 -6.18
C LYS A 194 -26.98 -0.14 -7.70
N GLU A 195 -26.06 0.44 -8.45
CA GLU A 195 -26.09 0.40 -9.93
C GLU A 195 -25.94 -1.03 -10.44
N ASN A 196 -25.02 -1.81 -9.89
CA ASN A 196 -24.83 -3.21 -10.24
C ASN A 196 -26.10 -4.03 -9.97
N LYS A 197 -26.73 -3.86 -8.79
CA LYS A 197 -28.00 -4.52 -8.47
C LYS A 197 -29.11 -4.12 -9.43
N LYS A 198 -29.18 -2.83 -9.82
CA LYS A 198 -30.16 -2.34 -10.80
C LYS A 198 -29.97 -3.02 -12.15
N LEU A 199 -28.75 -3.06 -12.67
CA LEU A 199 -28.41 -3.70 -13.95
C LEU A 199 -28.66 -5.20 -13.89
N SER A 200 -28.32 -5.87 -12.79
CA SER A 200 -28.58 -7.29 -12.58
C SER A 200 -30.09 -7.60 -12.63
N ASN A 201 -30.93 -6.79 -12.00
CA ASN A 201 -32.38 -6.93 -12.06
C ASN A 201 -32.92 -6.70 -13.49
N GLU A 202 -32.35 -5.77 -14.24
CA GLU A 202 -32.74 -5.51 -15.62
C GLU A 202 -32.39 -6.68 -16.53
N ILE A 203 -31.19 -7.27 -16.36
CA ILE A 203 -30.79 -8.51 -17.03
C ILE A 203 -31.77 -9.63 -16.71
N GLY A 204 -32.15 -9.82 -15.44
CA GLY A 204 -33.13 -10.82 -15.03
C GLY A 204 -34.47 -10.67 -15.75
N ARG A 205 -35.03 -9.46 -15.77
CA ARG A 205 -36.30 -9.17 -16.46
C ARG A 205 -36.22 -9.40 -17.97
N LEU A 206 -35.13 -9.00 -18.61
CA LEU A 206 -34.93 -9.23 -20.04
C LEU A 206 -34.83 -10.72 -20.35
N ARG A 207 -34.16 -11.48 -19.48
CA ARG A 207 -34.05 -12.93 -19.60
C ARG A 207 -35.39 -13.64 -19.42
N GLU A 208 -36.19 -13.26 -18.42
CA GLU A 208 -37.54 -13.81 -18.24
C GLU A 208 -38.45 -13.54 -19.44
N ARG A 209 -38.39 -12.33 -20.01
CA ARG A 209 -39.13 -11.98 -21.23
C ARG A 209 -38.66 -12.81 -22.43
N TRP A 210 -37.35 -12.99 -22.58
CA TRP A 210 -36.78 -13.83 -23.61
C TRP A 210 -37.23 -15.28 -23.47
N ASP A 211 -37.10 -15.87 -22.28
CA ASP A 211 -37.50 -17.24 -21.99
C ASP A 211 -39.00 -17.44 -22.25
N SER A 212 -39.84 -16.47 -21.87
CA SER A 212 -41.29 -16.49 -22.15
C SER A 212 -41.62 -16.44 -23.65
N LEU A 213 -40.89 -15.62 -24.42
CA LEU A 213 -41.06 -15.54 -25.88
C LEU A 213 -40.61 -16.83 -26.57
N VAL A 214 -39.50 -17.41 -26.12
CA VAL A 214 -38.99 -18.69 -26.64
C VAL A 214 -39.98 -19.82 -26.34
N GLU A 215 -40.52 -19.89 -25.11
CA GLU A 215 -41.49 -20.92 -24.73
C GLU A 215 -42.81 -20.75 -25.50
N SER A 216 -43.29 -19.52 -25.67
CA SER A 216 -44.47 -19.22 -26.49
C SER A 216 -44.28 -19.61 -27.96
N ALA A 217 -43.09 -19.35 -28.53
CA ALA A 217 -42.76 -19.77 -29.89
C ALA A 217 -42.70 -21.29 -30.04
N LYS A 218 -42.17 -22.00 -29.04
CA LYS A 218 -42.13 -23.47 -28.99
C LYS A 218 -43.54 -24.06 -28.93
N GLN A 219 -44.39 -23.55 -28.04
CA GLN A 219 -45.79 -23.97 -27.95
C GLN A 219 -46.58 -23.75 -29.24
N ARG A 220 -46.31 -22.66 -29.97
CA ARG A 220 -46.94 -22.41 -31.28
C ARG A 220 -46.50 -23.42 -32.33
N ARG A 221 -45.23 -23.82 -32.33
CA ARG A 221 -44.70 -24.85 -33.24
C ARG A 221 -45.33 -26.22 -32.93
N ASP A 222 -45.39 -26.59 -31.66
CA ASP A 222 -45.94 -27.89 -31.24
C ASP A 222 -47.44 -28.01 -31.58
N LYS A 223 -48.19 -26.90 -31.53
CA LYS A 223 -49.59 -26.82 -31.97
C LYS A 223 -49.78 -26.85 -33.49
N GLN A 224 -48.75 -26.57 -34.28
CA GLN A 224 -48.80 -26.66 -35.74
C GLN A 224 -48.34 -28.03 -36.27
N GLN A 225 -47.67 -28.83 -35.43
CA GLN A 225 -47.19 -30.17 -35.78
C GLN A 225 -48.14 -31.31 -35.33
N ASN A 226 -49.14 -31.00 -34.51
CA ASN A 226 -50.27 -31.87 -34.18
C ASN A 226 -51.52 -31.45 -34.95
#